data_AF-A0A1Q7QTH6-F1
#
_entry.id   AF-A0A1Q7QTH6-F1
#
_cell.length_a   1.000
_cell.length_b   1.000
_cell.length_c   1.000
_cell.angle_alpha   90.00
_cell.angle_beta   90.00
_cell.angle_gamma   90.00
#
_symmetry.space_group_name_H-M   'P 1'
#
loop_
_entity.id
_entity.type
_entity.pdbx_description
1 polymer ?
#
loop_
_entity_poly.entity_id
_entity_poly.type
_entity_poly.pdbx_seq_one_letter_code
_entity_poly.pdbx_strand_id
1 'polypeptide(L)'
;MNLGTDYPGKIEYFADARNSFLSKHEWVLFVDNDEEASKMLLKYLSQLEPNYPYYWIRRINLHNGRYREAFNPDFAPRLVSNRVKFVGRVHEKVVPKDPHGIIDLPIIHNHLGSFSYKNYWYQDLPGYRVWLGVKKAIEVIRDR
;
A
#
# COMPACT_ATOMS: atom_id res chain seq x y z
N MET A 1 6.63 4.59 -13.30
CA MET A 1 6.75 3.30 -14.00
C MET A 1 5.41 2.60 -13.91
N ASN A 2 4.91 2.09 -15.01
CA ASN A 2 3.69 1.31 -15.10
C ASN A 2 4.07 -0.14 -15.44
N LEU A 3 3.76 -1.08 -14.55
CA LEU A 3 4.13 -2.49 -14.72
C LEU A 3 3.57 -3.08 -16.03
N GLY A 4 2.37 -2.65 -16.46
CA GLY A 4 1.72 -3.16 -17.67
C GLY A 4 2.31 -2.64 -18.98
N THR A 5 3.09 -1.55 -18.96
CA THR A 5 3.72 -0.97 -20.16
C THR A 5 5.24 -1.10 -20.15
N ASP A 6 5.86 -1.04 -18.97
CA ASP A 6 7.31 -0.91 -18.82
C ASP A 6 8.00 -2.27 -18.57
N TYR A 7 7.22 -3.32 -18.25
CA TYR A 7 7.74 -4.69 -18.15
C TYR A 7 7.72 -5.37 -19.53
N PRO A 8 8.86 -5.87 -20.03
CA PRO A 8 8.90 -6.54 -21.32
C PRO A 8 8.21 -7.90 -21.25
N GLY A 9 7.14 -8.06 -22.03
CA GLY A 9 6.42 -9.32 -22.19
C GLY A 9 5.25 -9.51 -21.22
N LYS A 10 4.79 -10.75 -21.10
CA LYS A 10 3.63 -11.10 -20.27
C LYS A 10 4.05 -11.25 -18.81
N ILE A 11 3.36 -10.57 -17.90
CA ILE A 11 3.55 -10.78 -16.45
C ILE A 11 2.88 -12.08 -16.06
N GLU A 12 3.68 -13.11 -15.76
CA GLU A 12 3.19 -14.35 -15.13
C GLU A 12 3.25 -14.27 -13.60
N TYR A 13 4.23 -13.51 -13.09
CA TYR A 13 4.49 -13.31 -11.67
C TYR A 13 4.80 -11.83 -11.43
N PHE A 14 3.98 -11.16 -10.61
CA PHE A 14 4.21 -9.75 -10.28
C PHE A 14 5.55 -9.55 -9.54
N ALA A 15 6.01 -10.55 -8.78
CA ALA A 15 7.24 -10.45 -8.01
C ALA A 15 8.46 -10.33 -8.92
N ASP A 16 8.49 -11.11 -10.00
CA ASP A 16 9.56 -11.05 -10.99
C ASP A 16 9.56 -9.70 -11.70
N ALA A 17 8.37 -9.18 -12.04
CA ALA A 17 8.24 -7.86 -12.62
C ALA A 17 8.79 -6.78 -11.69
N ARG A 18 8.34 -6.71 -10.43
CA ARG A 18 8.84 -5.73 -9.44
C ARG A 18 10.34 -5.85 -9.21
N ASN A 19 10.85 -7.08 -9.04
CA ASN A 19 12.28 -7.34 -8.84
C ASN A 19 13.12 -6.92 -10.05
N SER A 20 12.59 -6.99 -11.27
CA SER A 20 13.29 -6.51 -12.48
C SER A 20 13.49 -5.00 -12.52
N PHE A 21 12.63 -4.23 -11.85
CA PHE A 21 12.83 -2.78 -11.67
C PHE A 21 13.83 -2.52 -10.55
N LEU A 22 13.76 -3.28 -9.45
CA LEU A 22 14.73 -3.18 -8.34
C LEU A 22 16.16 -3.57 -8.77
N SER A 23 16.35 -4.38 -9.81
CA SER A 23 17.69 -4.65 -10.34
C SER A 23 18.29 -3.49 -11.15
N LYS A 24 17.47 -2.53 -11.57
CA LYS A 24 17.87 -1.38 -12.42
C LYS A 24 17.90 -0.05 -11.67
N HIS A 25 17.18 0.03 -10.55
CA HIS A 25 17.00 1.26 -9.79
C HIS A 25 17.27 1.00 -8.31
N GLU A 26 17.95 1.93 -7.64
CA GLU A 26 18.22 1.81 -6.21
C GLU A 26 16.93 1.86 -5.39
N TRP A 27 16.01 2.75 -5.76
CA TRP A 27 14.72 2.97 -5.11
C TRP A 27 13.60 3.03 -6.14
N VAL A 28 12.48 2.36 -5.83
CA VAL A 28 11.28 2.36 -6.67
C VAL A 28 10.06 2.61 -5.80
N LEU A 29 9.23 3.58 -6.20
CA LEU A 29 7.88 3.75 -5.69
C LEU A 29 6.92 2.98 -6.60
N PHE A 30 6.31 1.93 -6.08
CA PHE A 30 5.30 1.16 -6.78
C PHE A 30 3.90 1.70 -6.50
N VAL A 31 3.25 2.22 -7.55
CA VAL A 31 1.86 2.72 -7.53
C VAL A 31 1.10 1.95 -8.60
N ASP A 32 -0.06 1.40 -8.25
CA ASP A 32 -0.89 0.67 -9.22
C ASP A 32 -1.63 1.66 -10.14
N ASN A 33 -2.11 1.21 -11.30
CA ASN A 33 -2.65 2.11 -12.33
C ASN A 33 -3.96 2.81 -11.93
N ASP A 34 -4.67 2.27 -10.95
CA ASP A 34 -5.89 2.84 -10.37
C ASP A 34 -5.63 3.59 -9.05
N GLU A 35 -4.36 3.87 -8.75
CA GLU A 35 -3.91 4.58 -7.58
C GLU A 35 -3.26 5.93 -7.92
N GLU A 36 -3.34 6.89 -7.00
CA GLU A 36 -2.75 8.22 -7.13
C GLU A 36 -1.88 8.56 -5.91
N ALA A 37 -0.58 8.77 -6.12
CA ALA A 37 0.31 9.26 -5.08
C ALA A 37 0.04 10.76 -4.81
N SER A 38 -0.28 11.11 -3.56
CA SER A 38 -0.56 12.50 -3.22
C SER A 38 0.66 13.42 -3.43
N LYS A 39 0.43 14.69 -3.79
CA LYS A 39 1.50 15.68 -3.94
C LYS A 39 2.34 15.85 -2.66
N MET A 40 1.70 15.70 -1.50
CA MET A 40 2.37 15.73 -0.20
C MET A 40 3.35 14.55 -0.05
N LEU A 41 2.92 13.34 -0.42
CA LEU A 41 3.79 12.17 -0.43
C LEU A 41 4.98 12.40 -1.36
N LEU A 42 4.75 12.82 -2.61
CA LEU A 42 5.83 13.04 -3.58
C LEU A 42 6.84 14.10 -3.09
N LYS A 43 6.37 15.20 -2.51
CA LYS A 43 7.24 16.23 -1.91
C LYS A 43 8.05 15.66 -0.74
N TYR A 44 7.44 14.89 0.14
CA TYR A 44 8.13 14.24 1.25
C TYR A 44 9.22 13.28 0.74
N LEU A 45 8.89 12.45 -0.26
CA LEU A 45 9.84 11.50 -0.84
C LEU A 45 11.03 12.17 -1.52
N SER A 46 10.87 13.35 -2.11
CA SER A 46 12.00 14.10 -2.69
C SER A 46 13.02 14.61 -1.67
N GLN A 47 12.66 14.61 -0.40
CA GLN A 47 13.49 15.09 0.72
C GLN A 47 13.86 13.95 1.68
N LEU A 48 13.40 12.74 1.41
CA LEU A 48 13.58 11.60 2.30
C LEU A 48 15.03 11.09 2.22
N GLU A 49 15.69 11.05 3.37
CA GLU A 49 16.95 10.33 3.57
C GLU A 49 16.65 8.94 4.15
N PRO A 50 16.81 7.84 3.38
CA PRO A 50 16.31 6.54 3.81
C PRO A 50 17.15 5.87 4.91
N ASN A 51 16.54 5.61 6.06
CA ASN A 51 17.14 4.82 7.16
C ASN A 51 16.79 3.32 7.11
N TYR A 52 15.71 2.97 6.41
CA TYR A 52 15.22 1.61 6.26
C TYR A 52 15.37 1.14 4.82
N PRO A 53 15.46 -0.17 4.54
CA PRO A 53 15.57 -0.70 3.19
C PRO A 53 14.24 -0.62 2.41
N TYR A 54 13.10 -0.44 3.09
CA TYR A 54 11.82 -0.15 2.46
C TYR A 54 10.83 0.49 3.45
N TYR A 55 9.74 1.05 2.92
CA TYR A 55 8.71 1.74 3.67
C TYR A 55 7.31 1.24 3.33
N TRP A 56 6.52 1.00 4.38
CA TRP A 56 5.08 0.90 4.27
C TRP A 56 4.46 2.27 4.14
N ILE A 57 3.70 2.47 3.06
CA ILE A 57 3.01 3.74 2.81
C ILE A 57 1.53 3.50 3.01
N ARG A 58 0.85 4.42 3.69
CA ARG A 58 -0.61 4.37 3.84
C ARG A 58 -1.28 4.45 2.47
N ARG A 59 -2.23 3.56 2.23
CA ARG A 59 -3.20 3.65 1.14
C ARG A 59 -4.56 4.03 1.73
N ILE A 60 -5.23 4.98 1.09
CA ILE A 60 -6.61 5.34 1.41
C ILE A 60 -7.52 4.74 0.35
N ASN A 61 -8.28 3.72 0.76
CA ASN A 61 -9.24 3.05 -0.09
C ASN A 61 -10.58 3.82 -0.06
N LEU A 62 -10.95 4.37 -1.21
CA LEU A 62 -12.21 5.03 -1.48
C LEU A 62 -13.08 4.15 -2.39
N HIS A 63 -14.38 4.30 -2.29
CA HIS A 63 -15.32 3.71 -3.23
C HIS A 63 -16.32 4.77 -3.71
N ASN A 64 -16.33 5.03 -5.02
CA ASN A 64 -17.07 6.14 -5.62
C ASN A 64 -16.84 7.46 -4.85
N GLY A 65 -15.58 7.74 -4.53
CA GLY A 65 -15.14 8.94 -3.79
C GLY A 65 -15.44 8.94 -2.29
N ARG A 66 -16.04 7.87 -1.74
CA ARG A 66 -16.38 7.79 -0.31
C ARG A 66 -15.39 6.94 0.45
N TYR A 67 -14.94 7.45 1.59
CA TYR A 67 -14.11 6.70 2.53
C TYR A 67 -14.86 5.49 3.10
N ARG A 68 -14.15 4.38 3.27
CA ARG A 68 -14.70 3.13 3.81
C ARG A 68 -13.82 2.63 4.94
N GLU A 69 -14.29 2.74 6.18
CA GLU A 69 -13.53 2.34 7.36
C GLU A 69 -13.04 0.89 7.31
N ALA A 70 -13.86 -0.04 6.80
CA ALA A 70 -13.49 -1.45 6.74
C ALA A 70 -12.24 -1.75 5.86
N PHE A 71 -11.83 -0.82 5.01
CA PHE A 71 -10.66 -0.95 4.13
C PHE A 71 -9.51 -0.03 4.53
N ASN A 72 -9.59 0.62 5.69
CA ASN A 72 -8.61 1.62 6.13
C ASN A 72 -8.33 1.51 7.65
N PRO A 73 -7.13 1.83 8.13
CA PRO A 73 -5.94 2.15 7.33
C PRO A 73 -5.37 0.89 6.67
N ASP A 74 -4.84 1.06 5.47
CA ASP A 74 -4.18 0.01 4.71
C ASP A 74 -2.73 0.42 4.48
N PHE A 75 -1.77 -0.42 4.88
CA PHE A 75 -0.34 -0.15 4.76
C PHE A 75 0.30 -1.25 3.94
N ALA A 76 1.02 -0.86 2.89
CA ALA A 76 1.67 -1.79 1.98
C ALA A 76 3.10 -1.34 1.65
N PRO A 77 4.01 -2.29 1.34
CA PRO A 77 5.38 -1.96 0.94
C PRO A 77 5.37 -1.32 -0.46
N ARG A 78 5.42 0.01 -0.50
CA ARG A 78 5.27 0.81 -1.72
C ARG A 78 6.56 1.46 -2.17
N LEU A 79 7.36 1.99 -1.24
CA LEU A 79 8.69 2.52 -1.52
C LEU A 79 9.74 1.50 -1.10
N VAL A 80 10.45 0.94 -2.06
CA VAL A 80 11.29 -0.24 -1.86
C VAL A 80 12.65 -0.04 -2.52
N SER A 81 13.72 -0.39 -1.80
CA SER A 81 15.07 -0.40 -2.36
C SER A 81 15.48 -1.75 -2.94
N ASN A 82 16.55 -1.76 -3.72
CA ASN A 82 17.16 -2.99 -4.23
C ASN A 82 17.78 -3.90 -3.14
N ARG A 83 17.78 -3.49 -1.87
CA ARG A 83 18.26 -4.29 -0.73
C ARG A 83 17.26 -5.35 -0.27
N VAL A 84 16.05 -5.34 -0.80
CA VAL A 84 15.01 -6.33 -0.53
C VAL A 84 14.45 -6.90 -1.83
N LYS A 85 13.65 -7.96 -1.72
CA LYS A 85 13.00 -8.61 -2.86
C LYS A 85 11.55 -8.89 -2.58
N PHE A 86 10.73 -8.82 -3.62
CA PHE A 86 9.38 -9.36 -3.60
C PHE A 86 9.45 -10.88 -3.82
N VAL A 87 8.70 -11.64 -3.04
CA VAL A 87 8.57 -13.09 -3.15
C VAL A 87 7.10 -13.51 -3.06
N GLY A 88 6.74 -14.59 -3.76
CA GLY A 88 5.39 -15.14 -3.78
C GLY A 88 4.68 -14.94 -5.11
N ARG A 89 3.74 -15.84 -5.41
CA ARG A 89 3.00 -15.87 -6.69
C ARG A 89 1.74 -14.99 -6.67
N VAL A 90 1.05 -14.98 -5.54
CA VAL A 90 -0.14 -14.16 -5.23
C VAL A 90 0.06 -13.63 -3.81
N HIS A 91 -0.33 -12.38 -3.54
CA HIS A 91 -0.06 -11.68 -2.27
C HIS A 91 1.44 -11.65 -1.95
N GLU A 92 2.20 -11.02 -2.84
CA GLU A 92 3.64 -10.85 -2.74
C GLU A 92 4.05 -10.27 -1.38
N LYS A 93 5.21 -10.70 -0.88
CA LYS A 93 5.81 -10.20 0.37
C LYS A 93 7.20 -9.68 0.11
N VAL A 94 7.61 -8.68 0.88
CA VAL A 94 8.99 -8.17 0.86
C VAL A 94 9.85 -8.97 1.85
N VAL A 95 11.06 -9.34 1.40
CA VAL A 95 12.05 -10.08 2.20
C VAL A 95 13.42 -9.37 2.12
N PRO A 96 14.10 -9.15 3.25
CA PRO A 96 13.66 -9.39 4.63
C PRO A 96 12.46 -8.51 5.03
N LYS A 97 11.64 -9.01 5.98
CA LYS A 97 10.46 -8.28 6.49
C LYS A 97 10.84 -7.12 7.42
N ASP A 98 11.98 -7.21 8.09
CA ASP A 98 12.43 -6.19 9.02
C ASP A 98 13.93 -5.90 8.80
N PRO A 99 14.39 -4.67 9.05
CA PRO A 99 13.59 -3.52 9.50
C PRO A 99 12.85 -2.81 8.35
N HIS A 100 11.74 -2.13 8.66
CA HIS A 100 11.00 -1.32 7.69
C HIS A 100 10.50 -0.01 8.33
N GLY A 101 10.35 1.04 7.52
CA GLY A 101 9.78 2.31 7.95
C GLY A 101 8.28 2.41 7.64
N ILE A 102 7.62 3.41 8.22
CA ILE A 102 6.22 3.74 7.94
C ILE A 102 6.16 5.21 7.49
N ILE A 103 5.43 5.48 6.40
CA ILE A 103 5.14 6.82 5.90
C ILE A 103 3.62 7.00 5.88
N ASP A 104 3.12 7.92 6.69
CA ASP A 104 1.67 8.15 6.84
C ASP A 104 1.11 9.24 5.88
N LEU A 105 1.71 9.35 4.70
CA LEU A 105 1.24 10.23 3.61
C LEU A 105 0.61 9.36 2.51
N PRO A 106 -0.67 9.58 2.19
CA PRO A 106 -1.43 8.54 1.51
C PRO A 106 -1.18 8.46 0.01
N ILE A 107 -1.28 7.22 -0.49
CA ILE A 107 -1.66 6.89 -1.86
C ILE A 107 -3.18 6.71 -1.89
N ILE A 108 -3.87 7.36 -2.81
CA ILE A 108 -5.33 7.27 -2.94
C ILE A 108 -5.68 6.15 -3.91
N HIS A 109 -6.59 5.26 -3.51
CA HIS A 109 -7.12 4.20 -4.36
C HIS A 109 -8.64 4.33 -4.40
N ASN A 110 -9.20 4.77 -5.54
CA ASN A 110 -10.64 4.99 -5.66
C ASN A 110 -11.29 3.96 -6.59
N HIS A 111 -11.93 2.96 -6.00
CA HIS A 111 -12.71 1.98 -6.75
C HIS A 111 -13.95 2.65 -7.35
N LEU A 112 -13.97 2.77 -8.67
CA LEU A 112 -15.10 3.27 -9.45
C LEU A 112 -15.99 2.11 -9.92
N GLY A 113 -17.30 2.29 -9.84
CA GLY A 113 -18.29 1.33 -10.37
C GLY A 113 -19.15 0.66 -9.30
N SER A 114 -19.99 -0.28 -9.72
CA SER A 114 -20.85 -1.05 -8.81
C SER A 114 -20.01 -2.08 -8.04
N PHE A 115 -20.28 -2.20 -6.74
CA PHE A 115 -19.68 -3.24 -5.91
C PHE A 115 -20.13 -4.61 -6.42
N SER A 116 -19.28 -5.30 -7.20
CA SER A 116 -19.53 -6.70 -7.59
C SER A 116 -19.08 -7.70 -6.53
N TYR A 117 -18.35 -7.24 -5.50
CA TYR A 117 -17.90 -8.06 -4.39
C TYR A 117 -18.94 -8.10 -3.25
N LYS A 118 -19.71 -9.19 -3.18
CA LYS A 118 -20.47 -9.57 -1.98
C LYS A 118 -19.50 -10.06 -0.90
N ASN A 119 -18.98 -9.17 -0.07
CA ASN A 119 -18.12 -9.49 1.08
C ASN A 119 -18.38 -8.43 2.17
N TYR A 120 -18.93 -8.66 3.36
CA TYR A 120 -19.35 -9.85 4.11
C TYR A 120 -20.30 -9.38 5.23
N TRP A 121 -21.23 -10.24 5.63
CA TRP A 121 -22.23 -10.17 6.71
C TRP A 121 -21.80 -9.61 8.09
N TYR A 122 -20.51 -9.42 8.36
CA TYR A 122 -20.00 -8.99 9.67
C TYR A 122 -19.90 -7.48 9.86
N GLN A 123 -20.03 -6.67 8.79
CA GLN A 123 -19.98 -5.19 8.90
C GLN A 123 -21.22 -4.59 9.59
N ASP A 124 -22.34 -5.32 9.59
CA ASP A 124 -23.57 -4.95 10.31
C ASP A 124 -23.63 -5.54 11.73
N LEU A 125 -22.63 -6.33 12.15
CA LEU A 125 -22.59 -6.85 13.50
C LEU A 125 -22.15 -5.76 14.49
N PRO A 126 -22.95 -5.49 15.54
CA PRO A 126 -22.66 -4.45 16.54
C PRO A 126 -21.24 -4.56 17.13
N GLY A 127 -20.72 -5.77 17.31
CA GLY A 127 -19.39 -6.01 17.87
C GLY A 127 -18.24 -5.48 17.01
N TYR A 128 -18.40 -5.43 15.68
CA TYR A 128 -17.34 -4.95 14.78
C TYR A 128 -17.14 -3.44 14.91
N ARG A 129 -18.23 -2.67 15.05
CA ARG A 129 -18.16 -1.22 15.26
C ARG A 129 -17.55 -0.86 16.62
N VAL A 130 -17.88 -1.62 17.66
CA VAL A 130 -17.27 -1.46 18.99
C VAL A 130 -15.77 -1.72 18.94
N TRP A 131 -15.35 -2.79 18.25
CA TRP A 131 -13.93 -3.11 18.08
C TRP A 131 -13.15 -2.02 17.31
N LEU A 132 -13.75 -1.45 16.26
CA LEU A 132 -13.16 -0.32 15.53
C LEU A 132 -13.02 0.92 16.42
N GLY A 133 -14.04 1.24 17.23
CA GLY A 133 -13.99 2.35 18.20
C GLY A 133 -12.86 2.18 19.21
N VAL A 134 -12.66 0.96 19.74
CA VAL A 134 -11.56 0.65 20.66
C VAL A 134 -10.20 0.83 19.99
N LYS A 135 -10.02 0.33 18.75
CA LYS A 135 -8.78 0.51 18.01
C LYS A 135 -8.45 1.99 17.78
N LYS A 136 -9.45 2.80 17.42
CA LYS A 136 -9.24 4.24 17.20
C LYS A 136 -8.87 4.97 18.49
N ALA A 137 -9.49 4.60 19.62
CA ALA A 137 -9.13 5.15 20.92
C ALA A 137 -7.67 4.82 21.30
N ILE A 138 -7.23 3.59 21.05
CA ILE A 138 -5.84 3.17 21.30
C ILE A 138 -4.84 3.96 20.44
N GLU A 139 -5.15 4.20 19.16
CA GLU A 139 -4.30 5.03 18.28
C GLU A 139 -4.17 6.46 18.82
N VAL A 140 -5.28 7.10 19.19
CA VAL A 140 -5.27 8.48 19.74
C VAL A 140 -4.49 8.58 21.05
N ILE A 141 -4.48 7.51 21.86
CA ILE A 141 -3.73 7.46 23.11
C ILE A 141 -2.23 7.23 22.88
N ARG A 142 -1.84 6.46 21.85
CA ARG A 142 -0.42 6.22 21.53
C ARG A 142 0.27 7.40 20.86
N ASP A 143 -0.47 8.25 20.15
CA ASP A 143 0.04 9.46 19.49
C ASP A 143 -0.03 10.72 20.38
N ARG A 144 -0.23 10.57 21.69
CA ARG A 144 -0.15 11.62 22.72
C ARG A 144 0.94 11.31 23.73
#